data_AF-A0A8H7FWJ3-F1
#
_entry.id   AF-A0A8H7FWJ3-F1
#
_cell.length_a   1.000
_cell.length_b   1.000
_cell.length_c   1.000
_cell.angle_alpha   90.00
_cell.angle_beta   90.00
_cell.angle_gamma   90.00
#
_symmetry.space_group_name_H-M   'P 1'
#
loop_
_entity.id
_entity.type
_entity.pdbx_description
1 polymer ?
#
loop_
_entity_poly.entity_id
_entity_poly.type
_entity_poly.pdbx_seq_one_letter_code
_entity_poly.pdbx_strand_id
1 'polypeptide(L)'
;MTLESGKYHIFVVDYTPHPPLSRPLGLSESGNRNQVVILPAGASAPTFEVEKVSGDKVKLRLSGRPLHPSGDHVQAGEGTPFEWKVLRGAPSPPPMGKDGFS
;
A
#
# COMPACT_ATOMS: atom_id res chain seq x y z
N MET A 1 14.09 -15.19 -0.34
CA MET A 1 12.69 -15.45 0.03
C MET A 1 11.81 -14.58 -0.86
N THR A 2 10.63 -15.07 -1.19
CA THR A 2 9.60 -14.37 -1.96
C THR A 2 8.44 -13.99 -1.03
N LEU A 3 7.65 -12.96 -1.36
CA LEU A 3 6.40 -12.71 -0.64
C LEU A 3 5.39 -13.77 -1.11
N GLU A 4 4.81 -14.51 -0.18
CA GLU A 4 3.83 -15.56 -0.49
C GLU A 4 2.41 -14.98 -0.56
N SER A 5 1.50 -15.71 -1.18
CA SER A 5 0.08 -15.37 -1.15
C SER A 5 -0.44 -15.42 0.28
N GLY A 6 -1.32 -14.48 0.65
CA GLY A 6 -1.87 -14.46 2.00
C GLY A 6 -2.52 -13.14 2.38
N LYS A 7 -2.79 -13.00 3.67
CA LYS A 7 -3.38 -11.81 4.28
C LYS A 7 -2.30 -11.03 5.02
N TYR A 8 -2.18 -9.75 4.73
CA TYR A 8 -1.11 -8.89 5.23
C TYR A 8 -1.65 -7.55 5.72
N HIS A 9 -0.94 -6.95 6.68
CA HIS A 9 -1.09 -5.53 7.00
C HIS A 9 0.09 -4.79 6.38
N ILE A 10 -0.18 -3.71 5.64
CA ILE A 10 0.85 -2.92 4.96
C ILE A 10 0.96 -1.57 5.66
N PHE A 11 2.19 -1.20 6.01
CA PHE A 11 2.50 0.04 6.73
C PHE A 11 3.48 0.89 5.95
N VAL A 12 3.33 2.20 6.06
CA VAL A 12 4.36 3.18 5.74
C VAL A 12 5.14 3.46 7.01
N VAL A 13 6.46 3.48 6.90
CA VAL A 13 7.35 3.84 8.01
C VAL A 13 7.97 5.20 7.69
N ASP A 14 7.72 6.17 8.54
CA ASP A 14 8.41 7.45 8.55
C ASP A 14 9.61 7.36 9.51
N TYR A 15 10.81 7.53 8.95
CA TYR A 15 12.08 7.48 9.68
C TYR A 15 12.57 8.86 10.15
N THR A 16 11.82 9.94 9.87
CA THR A 16 12.20 11.29 10.30
C THR A 16 12.08 11.52 11.81
N PRO A 17 11.05 11.05 12.54
CA PRO A 17 11.01 11.14 14.00
C PRO A 17 11.86 10.05 14.67
N HIS A 18 12.24 10.29 15.94
CA HIS A 18 12.90 9.30 16.80
C HIS A 18 12.06 9.07 18.07
N PRO A 19 11.40 7.91 18.23
CA PRO A 19 11.47 6.70 17.39
C PRO A 19 10.73 6.82 16.04
N PRO A 20 11.04 5.98 15.03
CA PRO A 20 10.30 5.92 13.77
C PRO A 20 8.81 5.69 13.96
N LEU A 21 8.00 6.31 13.09
CA LEU A 21 6.55 6.22 13.16
C LEU A 21 6.00 5.32 12.05
N SER A 22 5.27 4.27 12.42
CA SER A 22 4.55 3.42 11.46
C SER A 22 3.08 3.82 11.36
N ARG A 23 2.58 3.97 10.13
CA ARG A 23 1.17 4.28 9.82
C ARG A 23 0.60 3.24 8.85
N PRO A 24 -0.59 2.67 9.09
CA PRO A 24 -1.16 1.69 8.19
C PRO A 24 -1.60 2.34 6.88
N LEU A 25 -1.51 1.59 5.77
CA LEU A 25 -2.22 1.93 4.55
C LEU A 25 -3.67 1.47 4.66
N GLY A 26 -4.59 2.25 4.08
CA GLY A 26 -6.00 1.90 4.02
C GLY A 26 -6.72 2.55 2.86
N LEU A 27 -8.05 2.51 2.86
CA LEU A 27 -8.89 3.17 1.85
C LEU A 27 -9.45 4.47 2.40
N SER A 28 -9.39 5.52 1.59
CA SER A 28 -10.23 6.70 1.71
C SER A 28 -11.26 6.67 0.59
N GLU A 29 -12.53 6.73 0.97
CA GLU A 29 -13.64 6.90 0.04
C GLU A 29 -13.95 8.41 -0.04
N SER A 30 -13.61 9.03 -1.17
CA SER A 30 -13.94 10.44 -1.44
C SER A 30 -14.69 10.52 -2.76
N GLY A 31 -15.99 10.80 -2.68
CA GLY A 31 -16.90 10.71 -3.83
C GLY A 31 -16.88 9.32 -4.46
N ASN A 32 -16.59 9.25 -5.76
CA ASN A 32 -16.55 8.00 -6.52
C ASN A 32 -15.15 7.35 -6.57
N ARG A 33 -14.18 7.83 -5.78
CA ARG A 33 -12.80 7.33 -5.79
C ARG A 33 -12.48 6.64 -4.47
N ASN A 34 -12.02 5.38 -4.55
CA ASN A 34 -11.44 4.68 -3.40
C ASN A 34 -9.92 4.70 -3.57
N GLN A 35 -9.28 5.70 -2.97
CA GLN A 35 -7.83 5.84 -3.02
C GLN A 35 -7.19 5.12 -1.85
N VAL A 36 -6.05 4.49 -2.09
CA VAL A 36 -5.20 4.00 -1.00
C VAL A 36 -4.48 5.20 -0.39
N VAL A 37 -4.64 5.36 0.91
CA VAL A 37 -4.08 6.48 1.68
C VAL A 37 -3.30 5.99 2.89
N ILE A 38 -2.48 6.88 3.44
CA ILE A 38 -1.84 6.66 4.75
C ILE A 38 -2.85 7.05 5.83
N LEU A 39 -3.21 6.08 6.68
CA LEU A 39 -4.10 6.32 7.80
C LEU A 39 -3.35 6.95 8.99
N PRO A 40 -4.05 7.62 9.93
CA PRO A 40 -3.44 8.13 11.15
C PRO A 40 -2.73 7.04 11.96
N ALA A 41 -1.70 7.45 12.72
CA ALA A 41 -1.06 6.55 13.67
C ALA A 41 -2.10 6.05 14.71
N GLY A 42 -2.07 4.75 15.01
CA GLY A 42 -3.04 4.12 15.90
C GLY A 42 -4.39 3.75 15.26
N ALA A 43 -4.61 4.08 13.98
CA ALA A 43 -5.77 3.58 13.25
C ALA A 43 -5.71 2.05 13.08
N SER A 44 -6.89 1.42 12.97
CA SER A 44 -6.98 -0.01 12.67
C SER A 44 -6.38 -0.31 11.29
N ALA A 45 -5.43 -1.24 11.23
CA ALA A 45 -4.80 -1.65 9.98
C ALA A 45 -5.72 -2.60 9.21
N PRO A 46 -6.20 -2.23 8.01
CA PRO A 46 -7.01 -3.15 7.23
C PRO A 46 -6.14 -4.28 6.67
N THR A 47 -6.82 -5.35 6.25
CA THR A 47 -6.16 -6.55 5.72
C THR A 47 -6.11 -6.49 4.20
N PHE A 48 -4.91 -6.56 3.66
CA PHE A 48 -4.63 -6.72 2.24
C PHE A 48 -4.56 -8.19 1.88
N GLU A 49 -5.14 -8.54 0.75
CA GLU A 49 -4.99 -9.86 0.15
C GLU A 49 -3.89 -9.77 -0.91
N VAL A 50 -2.87 -10.60 -0.74
CA VAL A 50 -1.74 -10.72 -1.66
C VAL A 50 -1.88 -12.03 -2.40
N GLU A 51 -1.83 -11.95 -3.73
CA GLU A 51 -1.82 -13.11 -4.62
C GLU A 51 -0.49 -13.12 -5.37
N LYS A 52 0.38 -14.08 -5.07
CA LYS A 52 1.65 -14.27 -5.76
C LYS A 52 1.39 -14.71 -7.20
N VAL A 53 2.02 -14.01 -8.14
CA VAL A 53 1.92 -14.32 -9.57
C VAL A 53 3.13 -15.12 -10.02
N SER A 54 4.33 -14.55 -9.88
CA SER A 54 5.60 -15.21 -10.22
C SER A 54 6.76 -14.49 -9.55
N GLY A 55 7.75 -15.23 -9.05
CA GLY A 55 8.94 -14.63 -8.40
C GLY A 55 8.56 -13.65 -7.30
N ASP A 56 8.88 -12.36 -7.52
CA ASP A 56 8.60 -11.22 -6.64
C ASP A 56 7.38 -10.38 -7.07
N LYS A 57 6.63 -10.85 -8.07
CA LYS A 57 5.41 -10.20 -8.55
C LYS A 57 4.17 -10.69 -7.80
N VAL A 58 3.33 -9.74 -7.41
CA VAL A 58 2.08 -9.97 -6.69
C VAL A 58 0.94 -9.12 -7.24
N LYS A 59 -0.29 -9.58 -7.07
CA LYS A 59 -1.50 -8.75 -7.16
C LYS A 59 -1.97 -8.43 -5.75
N LEU A 60 -2.50 -7.22 -5.57
CA LEU A 60 -2.99 -6.75 -4.28
C LEU A 60 -4.49 -6.49 -4.37
N ARG A 61 -5.24 -6.89 -3.34
CA ARG A 61 -6.62 -6.47 -3.12
C ARG A 61 -6.79 -5.90 -1.73
N LEU A 62 -7.73 -4.97 -1.60
CA LEU A 62 -8.16 -4.41 -0.32
C LEU A 62 -9.70 -4.40 -0.29
N SER A 63 -10.29 -5.01 0.73
CA SER A 63 -11.74 -5.23 0.80
C SER A 63 -12.32 -5.89 -0.47
N GLY A 64 -11.61 -6.89 -1.01
CA GLY A 64 -11.96 -7.61 -2.23
C GLY A 64 -11.75 -6.84 -3.54
N ARG A 65 -11.39 -5.55 -3.49
CA ARG A 65 -11.19 -4.70 -4.68
C ARG A 65 -9.73 -4.74 -5.14
N PRO A 66 -9.44 -4.94 -6.44
CA PRO A 66 -8.07 -4.95 -6.92
C PRO A 66 -7.43 -3.56 -6.87
N LEU A 67 -6.17 -3.52 -6.46
CA LEU A 67 -5.37 -2.31 -6.44
C LEU A 67 -4.64 -2.12 -7.76
N HIS A 68 -4.71 -0.90 -8.29
CA HIS A 68 -4.05 -0.51 -9.53
C HIS A 68 -3.57 0.95 -9.48
N PRO A 69 -2.50 1.30 -10.22
CA PRO A 69 -2.07 2.69 -10.39
C PRO A 69 -3.15 3.52 -11.11
N SER A 70 -3.35 4.76 -10.68
CA SER A 70 -4.26 5.72 -11.29
C SER A 70 -3.72 7.15 -11.11
N GLY A 71 -3.04 7.66 -12.14
CA GLY A 71 -2.25 8.89 -12.05
C GLY A 71 -1.16 8.75 -10.98
N ASP A 72 -1.12 9.71 -10.06
CA ASP A 72 -0.16 9.75 -8.94
C ASP A 72 -0.66 8.98 -7.69
N HIS A 73 -1.74 8.21 -7.82
CA HIS A 73 -2.36 7.49 -6.72
C HIS A 73 -2.46 5.99 -6.99
N VAL A 74 -2.74 5.24 -5.94
CA VAL A 74 -3.21 3.85 -6.04
C VAL A 74 -4.71 3.85 -5.76
N GLN A 75 -5.49 3.22 -6.64
CA GLN A 75 -6.94 3.09 -6.50
C GLN A 75 -7.35 1.64 -6.26
N ALA A 76 -8.45 1.47 -5.52
CA ALA A 76 -9.15 0.20 -5.32
C ALA A 76 -10.51 0.22 -6.03
N GLY A 77 -10.74 -0.66 -7.00
CA GLY A 77 -12.02 -0.66 -7.72
C GLY A 77 -11.98 -1.36 -9.07
N GLU A 78 -12.80 -0.90 -10.01
CA GLU A 78 -13.08 -1.53 -11.32
C GLU A 78 -11.93 -1.46 -12.34
N GLY A 79 -10.68 -1.46 -11.87
CA GLY A 79 -9.50 -1.55 -12.72
C GLY A 79 -9.03 -2.99 -12.91
N THR A 80 -8.27 -3.22 -13.98
CA THR A 80 -7.55 -4.49 -14.16
C THR A 80 -6.55 -4.66 -13.02
N PRO A 81 -6.48 -5.86 -12.37
CA PRO A 81 -5.48 -6.12 -11.35
C PRO A 81 -4.07 -5.87 -11.88
N PHE A 82 -3.30 -5.04 -11.18
CA PHE A 82 -1.92 -4.72 -11.55
C PHE A 82 -0.92 -5.69 -10.91
N GLU A 83 0.14 -6.05 -11.65
CA GLU A 83 1.24 -6.86 -11.12
C GLU A 83 2.31 -5.95 -10.49
N TRP A 84 2.33 -5.93 -9.16
CA TRP A 84 3.30 -5.21 -8.35
C TRP A 84 4.56 -6.03 -8.15
N LYS A 85 5.74 -5.43 -8.31
CA LYS A 85 7.02 -6.06 -7.96
C LYS A 85 7.41 -5.68 -6.53
N VAL A 86 7.59 -6.65 -5.65
CA VAL A 86 7.98 -6.43 -4.25
C VAL A 86 9.50 -6.48 -4.11
N LEU A 87 10.09 -5.36 -3.72
CA LEU A 87 11.54 -5.27 -3.48
C LEU A 87 11.86 -5.52 -2.00
N ARG A 88 12.98 -6.21 -1.76
CA ARG A 88 13.49 -6.50 -0.41
C ARG A 88 14.44 -5.42 0.03
N GLY A 89 13.87 -4.37 0.61
CA GLY A 89 14.59 -3.19 1.06
C GLY A 89 14.27 -1.98 0.19
N ALA A 90 14.14 -0.83 0.86
CA ALA A 90 14.16 0.44 0.15
C ALA A 90 15.59 0.74 -0.31
N PRO A 91 15.78 1.41 -1.46
CA PRO A 91 17.07 2.05 -1.72
C PRO A 91 17.43 2.93 -0.52
N SER A 92 18.72 2.98 -0.20
CA SER A 92 19.23 3.88 0.85
C SER A 92 19.81 5.14 0.19
N PRO A 93 19.35 6.34 0.54
CA PRO A 93 18.29 6.63 1.51
C PRO A 93 16.89 6.34 0.93
N PRO A 94 15.89 6.00 1.78
CA PRO A 94 14.53 5.80 1.32
C PRO A 94 14.00 7.09 0.66
N PRO A 95 13.23 6.98 -0.43
CA PRO A 95 12.65 8.16 -1.07
C PRO A 95 11.74 8.89 -0.09
N MET A 96 12.04 10.18 0.16
CA MET A 96 11.22 11.06 0.98
C MET A 96 10.08 11.64 0.14
N GLY A 97 8.84 11.25 0.43
CA GLY A 97 7.64 11.96 -0.01
C GLY A 97 7.20 12.97 1.05
N LYS A 98 6.61 14.10 0.64
CA LYS A 98 5.85 14.96 1.55
C LYS A 98 4.40 14.50 1.52
N ASP A 99 3.79 14.31 2.69
CA ASP A 99 2.35 14.09 2.78
C ASP A 99 1.62 15.32 2.20
N GLY A 100 0.98 15.16 1.05
CA GLY A 100 0.13 16.18 0.45
C GLY A 100 -1.27 16.10 1.03
N PHE A 101 -1.47 16.60 2.25
CA PHE A 101 -2.82 16.91 2.73
C PHE A 101 -3.15 18.34 2.29
N SER A 102 -3.94 18.49 1.23
CA SER A 102 -4.60 19.75 0.86
C SER A 102 -6.03 19.78 1.40
#